data_AF-A0AAJ3F2W9-F1
#
_entry.id   AF-A0AAJ3F2W9-F1
#
_cell.length_a   1.000
_cell.length_b   1.000
_cell.length_c   1.000
_cell.angle_alpha   90.00
_cell.angle_beta   90.00
_cell.angle_gamma   90.00
#
_symmetry.space_group_name_H-M   'P 1'
#
loop_
_entity.id
_entity.type
_entity.pdbx_description
1 polymer ?
#
loop_
_entity_poly.entity_id
_entity_poly.type
_entity_poly.pdbx_seq_one_letter_code
_entity_poly.pdbx_strand_id
1 'polypeptide(L)' 'MKQAFKDMFASKKFLVAITAVLVSVGAKVGLNVGNDVLLPVVVLVASYIVGQGIADAGKEKAKIEGE' A
#
# COMPACT_ATOMS: atom_id res chain seq x y z
N MET A 1 4.94 -21.72 -8.51
CA MET A 1 3.59 -21.17 -8.30
C MET A 1 3.25 -20.91 -6.83
N LYS A 2 3.20 -21.91 -5.93
CA LYS A 2 2.83 -21.70 -4.50
C LYS A 2 3.65 -20.61 -3.79
N GLN A 3 4.95 -20.51 -4.07
CA GLN A 3 5.83 -19.51 -3.46
C GLN A 3 5.57 -18.09 -3.97
N ALA A 4 5.48 -17.90 -5.29
CA ALA A 4 5.15 -16.62 -5.90
C ALA A 4 3.79 -16.07 -5.44
N PHE A 5 2.78 -16.93 -5.25
CA PHE A 5 1.52 -16.52 -4.64
C PHE A 5 1.71 -16.06 -3.19
N LYS A 6 2.44 -16.82 -2.38
CA LYS A 6 2.73 -16.45 -0.98
C LYS A 6 3.47 -15.11 -0.90
N ASP A 7 4.43 -14.88 -1.79
CA ASP A 7 5.21 -13.64 -1.86
C ASP A 7 4.36 -12.46 -2.34
N MET A 8 3.39 -12.72 -3.23
CA MET A 8 2.42 -11.72 -3.67
C MET A 8 1.46 -11.32 -2.53
N PHE A 9 0.89 -12.29 -1.80
CA PHE A 9 0.03 -12.04 -0.64
C PHE A 9 0.79 -11.39 0.53
N ALA A 10 2.08 -11.66 0.67
CA ALA A 10 2.96 -11.03 1.65
C ALA A 10 3.53 -9.68 1.18
N SER A 11 3.30 -9.28 -0.08
CA SER A 11 3.84 -8.02 -0.59
C SER A 11 3.15 -6.84 0.10
N LYS A 12 3.95 -5.83 0.48
CA LYS A 12 3.43 -4.61 1.12
C LYS A 12 2.36 -3.93 0.26
N LYS A 13 2.51 -3.99 -1.07
CA LYS A 13 1.53 -3.45 -2.04
C LYS A 13 0.20 -4.20 -1.99
N PHE A 14 0.23 -5.53 -1.90
CA PHE A 14 -0.98 -6.34 -1.76
C PHE A 14 -1.67 -6.09 -0.41
N LEU A 15 -0.91 -6.04 0.69
CA LEU A 15 -1.45 -5.78 2.02
C LEU A 15 -2.15 -4.40 2.10
N VAL A 16 -1.57 -3.38 1.48
CA VAL A 16 -2.20 -2.05 1.36
C VAL A 16 -3.50 -2.12 0.55
N ALA A 17 -3.47 -2.79 -0.61
CA ALA A 17 -4.65 -2.92 -1.47
C ALA A 17 -5.80 -3.67 -0.78
N ILE A 18 -5.51 -4.82 -0.15
CA ILE A 18 -6.54 -5.60 0.55
C ILE A 18 -7.09 -4.85 1.78
N THR A 19 -6.25 -4.10 2.50
CA THR A 19 -6.69 -3.26 3.62
C THR A 19 -7.66 -2.17 3.15
N ALA A 20 -7.34 -1.49 2.04
CA ALA A 20 -8.23 -0.49 1.46
C ALA A 20 -9.59 -1.08 1.03
N VAL A 21 -9.58 -2.28 0.44
CA VAL A 21 -10.81 -3.01 0.08
C VAL A 21 -11.63 -3.38 1.32
N LEU A 22 -10.99 -3.94 2.35
CA LEU A 22 -11.66 -4.32 3.59
C LEU A 22 -12.27 -3.13 4.32
N VAL A 23 -11.58 -1.99 4.39
CA VAL A 23 -12.11 -0.75 4.97
C VAL A 23 -13.31 -0.24 4.15
N SER A 24 -13.21 -0.25 2.82
CA SER A 24 -14.29 0.22 1.94
C SER A 24 -15.54 -0.67 2.01
N VAL A 25 -15.36 -1.99 2.08
CA VAL A 25 -16.47 -2.94 2.25
C VAL A 25 -17.02 -2.88 3.67
N GLY A 26 -16.16 -2.77 4.68
CA GLY A 26 -16.52 -2.58 6.09
C GLY A 26 -17.44 -1.37 6.29
N ALA A 27 -17.08 -0.22 5.70
CA ALA A 27 -17.90 0.99 5.74
C ALA A 27 -19.31 0.77 5.14
N LYS A 28 -19.43 -0.05 4.08
CA LYS A 28 -20.72 -0.37 3.45
C LYS A 28 -21.60 -1.32 4.28
N VAL A 29 -21.01 -2.16 5.13
CA VAL A 29 -21.76 -3.09 5.99
C VAL A 29 -22.04 -2.53 7.40
N GLY A 30 -21.82 -1.22 7.60
CA GLY A 30 -22.09 -0.56 8.87
C GLY A 30 -20.99 -0.72 9.93
N LEU A 31 -19.80 -1.21 9.54
CA LEU A 31 -18.62 -1.09 10.39
C LEU A 31 -18.23 0.40 10.42
N ASN A 32 -18.67 1.08 11.46
CA ASN A 32 -18.28 2.46 11.72
C ASN A 32 -16.84 2.46 12.25
N VAL A 33 -15.89 2.31 11.33
CA VAL A 33 -14.47 2.44 11.65
C VAL A 33 -14.24 3.91 11.96
N GLY A 34 -14.11 4.21 13.24
CA GLY A 34 -13.93 5.58 13.72
C GLY A 34 -12.73 6.25 13.05
N ASN A 35 -12.85 7.56 12.83
CA ASN A 35 -11.81 8.37 12.21
C ASN A 35 -10.47 8.30 12.98
N ASP A 36 -10.52 7.99 14.28
CA ASP A 36 -9.38 7.72 15.15
C ASP A 36 -8.53 6.52 14.69
N VAL A 37 -9.13 5.52 14.04
CA VAL A 37 -8.43 4.37 13.46
C VAL A 37 -8.14 4.58 11.97
N LEU A 38 -9.07 5.21 11.25
CA LEU A 38 -9.01 5.33 9.80
C LEU A 38 -7.95 6.34 9.33
N LEU A 39 -7.82 7.48 10.01
CA LEU A 39 -6.81 8.50 9.67
C LEU A 39 -5.37 7.98 9.78
N PRO A 40 -4.94 7.33 10.89
CA PRO A 40 -3.59 6.79 10.98
C PRO A 40 -3.28 5.78 9.88
N VAL A 41 -4.24 4.92 9.54
CA VAL A 41 -4.08 3.92 8.46
C VAL A 41 -3.90 4.63 7.11
N VAL A 42 -4.76 5.61 6.80
CA VAL A 42 -4.66 6.38 5.55
C VAL A 42 -3.34 7.14 5.46
N VAL A 43 -2.92 7.79 6.55
CA VAL A 43 -1.65 8.54 6.62
C VAL A 43 -0.45 7.61 6.40
N LEU A 44 -0.43 6.43 7.02
CA LEU A 44 0.63 5.44 6.83
C LEU A 44 0.67 4.92 5.40
N VAL A 45 -0.49 4.62 4.81
CA VAL A 45 -0.60 4.17 3.42
C VAL A 45 -0.14 5.25 2.45
N ALA A 46 -0.61 6.49 2.63
CA ALA A 46 -0.23 7.62 1.79
C ALA A 46 1.28 7.89 1.88
N SER A 47 1.84 7.90 3.09
CA SER A 47 3.28 8.08 3.31
C SER A 47 4.10 6.97 2.64
N TYR A 48 3.64 5.72 2.71
CA TYR A 48 4.28 4.59 2.04
C TYR A 48 4.25 4.74 0.51
N ILE A 49 3.11 5.13 -0.06
CA ILE A 49 2.96 5.34 -1.51
C ILE A 49 3.89 6.46 -2.00
N VAL A 50 3.92 7.60 -1.30
CA VAL A 50 4.80 8.72 -1.64
C VAL A 50 6.27 8.31 -1.52
N GLY A 51 6.65 7.64 -0.43
CA GLY A 51 8.02 7.15 -0.23
C GLY A 51 8.45 6.14 -1.29
N GLN A 52 7.56 5.22 -1.68
CA GLN A 52 7.79 4.30 -2.80
C GLN A 52 7.94 5.04 -4.13
N GLY A 53 7.08 6.03 -4.42
CA GLY A 53 7.15 6.82 -5.65
C GLY A 53 8.47 7.58 -5.78
N ILE A 54 8.94 8.22 -4.70
CA ILE A 54 10.25 8.90 -4.67
C ILE A 54 11.38 7.90 -4.85
N ALA A 55 11.34 6.76 -4.16
CA ALA A 55 12.38 5.74 -4.26
C ALA A 55 12.47 5.11 -5.66
N ASP A 56 11.33 4.83 -6.30
CA ASP A 56 11.29 4.27 -7.64
C ASP A 56 11.72 5.31 -8.69
N ALA A 57 11.33 6.58 -8.55
CA ALA A 57 11.83 7.68 -9.39
C ALA A 57 13.36 7.88 -9.26
N GLY A 58 13.90 7.75 -8.04
CA GLY A 58 15.35 7.81 -7.82
C GLY A 58 16.11 6.66 -8.50
N LYS A 59 15.55 5.45 -8.50
CA LYS A 59 16.12 4.31 -9.22
C LYS A 59 16.11 4.50 -10.73
N GLU A 60 15.02 5.06 -11.28
CA GLU A 60 14.96 5.35 -12.72
C GLU A 60 16.00 6.39 -13.12
N LYS A 61 16.18 7.47 -12.34
CA LYS A 61 17.23 8.47 -12.59
C LYS A 61 18.63 7.86 -12.52
N ALA A 62 18.92 7.07 -11.49
CA ALA A 62 20.20 6.39 -11.34
C ALA A 62 20.49 5.39 -12.47
N LYS A 63 19.45 4.81 -13.08
CA LYS A 63 19.57 3.93 -14.24
C LYS A 63 19.91 4.70 -15.51
N ILE A 64 19.36 5.91 -15.68
CA ILE A 64 19.61 6.77 -16.84
C ILE A 64 20.98 7.46 -16.75
N GLU A 65 21.40 7.86 -15.55
CA GLU A 65 22.71 8.52 -15.32
C GLU A 65 23.89 7.54 -15.22
N GLY A 66 23.60 6.24 -15.04
CA GLY A 66 24.59 5.16 -14.98
C GLY A 66 24.89 4.48 -16.32
N GLU A 67 24.21 4.87 -17.39
CA GLU A 67 24.49 4.51 -18.80
C GLU A 67 25.21 5.67 -19.51
#